data_AF-A0A7X7JQ69-F1
#
_entry.id   AF-A0A7X7JQ69-F1
#
_cell.length_a   1.000
_cell.length_b   1.000
_cell.length_c   1.000
_cell.angle_alpha   90.00
_cell.angle_beta   90.00
_cell.angle_gamma   90.00
#
_symmetry.space_group_name_H-M   'P 1'
#
loop_
_entity.id
_entity.type
_entity.pdbx_description
1 polymer ?
#
loop_
_entity_poly.entity_id
_entity_poly.type
_entity_poly.pdbx_seq_one_letter_code
_entity_poly.pdbx_strand_id
1 'polypeptide(L)'
;MNGVVPGALHSGDQTCTFTVWAPAARQVALRLLSPRRRDVPLIPGERGYYSAMVSDVPAGTRYVYVLDGVERPDPASRYQPEGVHGPSEVCSRGFHWTDGAWQGLPLTDYVIYELHVGVFTPEGSLDAIVPRLAGLRELGITAIELMPVAQFPGERNWGYDGCYPYAVQHSYGGPLALKRFVDACHAAGLAAVLDVVYNHLGPEGNHAGDFGPYFTDRYRTPWGPAINFDGPGSDEVKRFFIENALYWFREFHFDALRLDALHAILDMSAEPFLADLSTDVERLRKQTGRKLYLIGESDLNDPRLIREKARG
;
A
#
# COMPACT_ATOMS: atom_id res chain seq x y z
N MET A 1 -3.64 -19.82 -4.93
CA MET A 1 -3.44 -19.22 -6.26
C MET A 1 -2.33 -18.18 -6.12
N ASN A 2 -1.31 -18.19 -6.98
CA ASN A 2 -0.31 -17.11 -6.98
C ASN A 2 -1.03 -15.82 -7.38
N GLY A 3 -1.03 -14.82 -6.49
CA GLY A 3 -1.76 -13.58 -6.68
C GLY A 3 -1.22 -12.75 -7.84
N VAL A 4 -2.11 -12.05 -8.54
CA VAL A 4 -1.73 -11.03 -9.52
C VAL A 4 -1.21 -9.81 -8.75
N VAL A 5 0.00 -9.35 -9.07
CA VAL A 5 0.58 -8.14 -8.46
C VAL A 5 0.24 -6.95 -9.34
N PRO A 6 -0.63 -6.02 -8.89
CA PRO A 6 -0.96 -4.84 -9.69
C PRO A 6 0.18 -3.81 -9.67
N GLY A 7 0.13 -2.91 -10.64
CA GLY A 7 1.07 -1.80 -10.80
C GLY A 7 2.23 -2.12 -11.73
N ALA A 8 3.24 -1.25 -11.71
CA ALA A 8 4.51 -1.41 -12.42
C ALA A 8 5.53 -2.17 -11.56
N LEU A 9 5.98 -3.34 -12.02
CA LEU A 9 7.02 -4.16 -11.38
C LEU A 9 8.29 -4.19 -12.25
N HIS A 10 9.33 -3.47 -11.83
CA HIS A 10 10.61 -3.40 -12.54
C HIS A 10 11.51 -4.62 -12.25
N SER A 11 11.93 -5.37 -13.25
CA SER A 11 12.69 -6.64 -13.09
C SER A 11 14.19 -6.45 -12.79
N GLY A 12 14.72 -5.22 -12.87
CA GLY A 12 16.13 -4.90 -12.60
C GLY A 12 17.00 -4.79 -13.86
N ASP A 13 16.53 -5.31 -14.98
CA ASP A 13 17.16 -5.32 -16.31
C ASP A 13 16.51 -4.30 -17.28
N GLN A 14 15.93 -3.22 -16.75
CA GLN A 14 15.11 -2.26 -17.49
C GLN A 14 13.85 -2.85 -18.14
N THR A 15 13.48 -4.09 -17.81
CA THR A 15 12.18 -4.64 -18.13
C THR A 15 11.21 -4.31 -17.00
N CYS A 16 10.00 -3.87 -17.34
CA CYS A 16 8.94 -3.64 -16.37
C CYS A 16 7.66 -4.34 -16.81
N THR A 17 7.03 -5.06 -15.88
CA THR A 17 5.70 -5.64 -16.08
C THR A 17 4.67 -4.66 -15.53
N PHE A 18 3.75 -4.23 -16.37
CA PHE A 18 2.62 -3.39 -16.00
C PHE A 18 1.37 -4.26 -15.94
N THR A 19 0.64 -4.19 -14.83
CA THR A 19 -0.60 -4.94 -14.65
C THR A 19 -1.66 -4.07 -13.99
N VAL A 20 -2.84 -4.00 -14.60
CA VAL A 20 -3.97 -3.23 -14.07
C VAL A 20 -5.27 -3.99 -14.23
N TRP A 21 -6.14 -3.90 -13.23
CA TRP A 21 -7.49 -4.47 -13.31
C TRP A 21 -8.43 -3.44 -13.91
N ALA A 22 -9.02 -3.75 -15.06
CA ALA A 22 -9.91 -2.83 -15.76
C ALA A 22 -11.05 -3.60 -16.47
N PRO A 23 -11.91 -4.32 -15.73
CA PRO A 23 -12.81 -5.32 -16.28
C PRO A 23 -13.88 -4.77 -17.24
N ALA A 24 -14.19 -3.47 -17.14
CA ALA A 24 -15.19 -2.81 -17.98
C ALA A 24 -14.57 -2.10 -19.21
N ALA A 25 -13.24 -1.94 -19.25
CA ALA A 25 -12.56 -1.30 -20.36
C ALA A 25 -12.56 -2.20 -21.59
N ARG A 26 -12.71 -1.63 -22.79
CA ARG A 26 -12.59 -2.39 -24.04
C ARG A 26 -11.13 -2.48 -24.46
N GLN A 27 -10.39 -1.40 -24.27
CA GLN A 27 -8.98 -1.29 -24.59
C GLN A 27 -8.24 -0.56 -23.48
N VAL A 28 -7.09 -1.10 -23.10
CA VAL A 28 -6.16 -0.48 -22.17
C VAL A 28 -4.81 -0.36 -22.85
N ALA A 29 -4.22 0.83 -22.82
CA ALA A 29 -2.84 1.06 -23.21
C ALA A 29 -2.06 1.69 -22.07
N LEU A 30 -0.75 1.44 -22.05
CA LEU A 30 0.22 2.13 -21.21
C LEU A 30 0.83 3.26 -22.02
N ARG A 31 0.77 4.48 -21.51
CA ARG A 31 1.45 5.64 -22.09
C ARG A 31 2.65 5.96 -21.22
N LEU A 32 3.84 5.65 -21.72
CA LEU A 32 5.11 6.14 -21.18
C LEU A 32 5.24 7.62 -21.59
N LEU A 33 5.57 8.50 -20.65
CA LEU A 33 5.63 9.95 -20.85
C LEU A 33 7.08 10.44 -20.93
N SER A 34 7.91 10.00 -19.99
CA SER A 34 9.34 10.31 -19.93
C SER A 34 10.12 9.07 -19.49
N PRO A 35 11.38 8.87 -19.93
CA PRO A 35 12.20 9.78 -20.74
C PRO A 35 11.83 9.79 -22.23
N ARG A 36 11.09 8.79 -22.72
CA ARG A 36 10.63 8.72 -24.11
C ARG A 36 9.15 8.40 -24.17
N ARG A 37 8.39 9.25 -24.87
CA ARG A 37 6.97 9.04 -25.06
C ARG A 37 6.72 7.83 -25.96
N ARG A 38 5.94 6.86 -25.49
CA ARG A 38 5.53 5.66 -26.24
C ARG A 38 4.25 5.09 -25.67
N ASP A 39 3.33 4.73 -26.54
CA ASP A 39 2.13 3.97 -26.16
C ASP A 39 2.37 2.48 -26.42
N VAL A 40 1.96 1.65 -25.46
CA VAL A 40 2.08 0.19 -25.52
C VAL A 40 0.70 -0.40 -25.21
N PRO A 41 0.06 -1.13 -26.14
CA PRO A 41 -1.21 -1.79 -25.84
C PRO A 41 -1.00 -2.87 -24.78
N LEU A 42 -1.89 -2.95 -23.79
CA LEU A 42 -1.90 -4.04 -22.83
C LEU A 42 -2.73 -5.21 -23.36
N ILE A 43 -2.28 -6.41 -23.03
CA ILE A 43 -2.92 -7.66 -23.43
C ILE A 43 -4.00 -7.98 -22.38
N PRO A 44 -5.26 -8.21 -22.79
CA PRO A 44 -6.29 -8.68 -21.87
C PRO A 44 -5.94 -10.08 -21.36
N GLY A 45 -5.98 -10.25 -20.06
CA GLY A 45 -5.81 -11.51 -19.35
C GLY A 45 -7.11 -11.98 -18.70
N GLU A 46 -6.98 -12.95 -17.80
CA GLU A 46 -8.12 -13.49 -17.07
C GLU A 46 -8.72 -12.46 -16.09
N ARG A 47 -10.01 -12.64 -15.77
CA ARG A 47 -10.72 -11.89 -14.71
C ARG A 47 -10.71 -10.35 -14.87
N GLY A 48 -10.47 -9.85 -16.08
CA GLY A 48 -10.50 -8.42 -16.39
C GLY A 48 -9.18 -7.68 -16.15
N TYR A 49 -8.08 -8.42 -15.93
CA TYR A 49 -6.74 -7.83 -15.88
C TYR A 49 -6.21 -7.55 -17.29
N TYR A 50 -5.41 -6.50 -17.39
CA TYR A 50 -4.63 -6.14 -18.56
C TYR A 50 -3.16 -6.09 -18.17
N SER A 51 -2.28 -6.65 -19.00
CA SER A 51 -0.85 -6.61 -18.71
C SER A 51 0.05 -6.52 -19.94
N ALA A 52 1.24 -5.98 -19.73
CA ALA A 52 2.31 -5.98 -20.72
C ALA A 52 3.67 -6.02 -20.04
N MET A 53 4.58 -6.83 -20.57
CA MET A 53 5.99 -6.78 -20.24
C MET A 53 6.69 -5.87 -21.24
N VAL A 54 7.35 -4.83 -20.76
CA VAL A 54 7.89 -3.75 -21.59
C VAL A 54 9.36 -3.56 -21.29
N SER A 55 10.20 -3.66 -22.32
CA SER A 55 11.63 -3.38 -22.25
C SER A 55 11.94 -1.90 -22.37
N ASP A 56 13.17 -1.53 -21.99
CA ASP A 56 13.70 -0.16 -22.06
C ASP A 56 12.91 0.83 -21.17
N VAL A 57 12.50 0.36 -19.99
CA VAL A 57 11.78 1.11 -18.97
C VAL A 57 12.67 1.25 -17.74
N PRO A 58 13.54 2.28 -17.68
CA PRO A 58 14.35 2.53 -16.49
C PRO A 58 13.47 2.99 -15.31
N ALA A 59 13.97 2.79 -14.09
CA ALA A 59 13.39 3.45 -12.91
C ALA A 59 13.36 4.98 -13.10
N GLY A 60 12.33 5.63 -12.59
CA GLY A 60 12.05 7.05 -12.83
C GLY A 60 11.15 7.32 -14.05
N THR A 61 10.86 6.30 -14.89
CA THR A 61 9.94 6.45 -16.03
C THR A 61 8.56 6.87 -15.55
N ARG A 62 8.02 7.95 -16.13
CA ARG A 62 6.66 8.48 -15.86
C ARG A 62 5.66 7.79 -16.78
N TYR A 63 4.52 7.36 -16.26
CA TYR A 63 3.47 6.71 -17.04
C TYR A 63 2.06 6.96 -16.53
N VAL A 64 1.09 6.74 -17.42
CA VAL A 64 -0.34 6.65 -17.14
C VAL A 64 -0.93 5.49 -17.94
N TYR A 65 -2.08 4.97 -17.50
CA TYR A 65 -2.91 4.12 -18.35
C TYR A 65 -3.85 4.97 -19.21
N VAL A 66 -4.22 4.45 -20.37
CA VAL A 66 -5.22 5.01 -21.28
C VAL A 66 -6.36 4.01 -21.36
N LEU A 67 -7.48 4.30 -20.70
CA LEU A 67 -8.69 3.49 -20.64
C LEU A 67 -9.68 4.03 -21.69
N ASP A 68 -9.89 3.30 -22.78
CA ASP A 68 -10.82 3.70 -23.85
C ASP A 68 -10.65 5.17 -24.31
N GLY A 69 -9.39 5.64 -24.36
CA GLY A 69 -9.02 7.00 -24.77
C GLY A 69 -8.84 8.00 -23.61
N VAL A 70 -9.12 7.62 -22.37
CA VAL A 70 -9.02 8.48 -21.19
C VAL A 70 -7.75 8.17 -20.40
N GLU A 71 -6.89 9.17 -20.20
CA GLU A 71 -5.68 9.01 -19.37
C GLU A 71 -6.03 8.96 -17.88
N ARG A 72 -5.46 7.98 -17.18
CA ARG A 72 -5.56 7.84 -15.73
C ARG A 72 -4.24 7.36 -15.11
N PRO A 73 -3.83 7.94 -13.97
CA PRO A 73 -2.74 7.39 -13.18
C PRO A 73 -3.05 5.97 -12.70
N ASP A 74 -2.00 5.20 -12.40
CA ASP A 74 -2.13 3.82 -11.93
C ASP A 74 -2.74 3.80 -10.51
N PRO A 75 -3.89 3.13 -10.27
CA PRO A 75 -4.45 3.02 -8.92
C PRO A 75 -3.52 2.25 -7.95
N ALA A 76 -2.66 1.37 -8.49
CA ALA A 76 -1.58 0.69 -7.78
C ALA A 76 -0.20 1.37 -8.00
N SER A 77 -0.18 2.68 -8.27
CA SER A 77 1.06 3.44 -8.40
C SER A 77 1.97 3.19 -7.20
N ARG A 78 3.25 2.89 -7.48
CA ARG A 78 4.29 2.72 -6.46
C ARG A 78 4.83 4.07 -5.98
N TYR A 79 4.63 5.13 -6.76
CA TYR A 79 5.04 6.49 -6.42
C TYR A 79 4.34 7.54 -7.30
N GLN A 80 3.88 8.63 -6.67
CA GLN A 80 3.22 9.76 -7.32
C GLN A 80 4.02 11.06 -7.08
N PRO A 81 5.09 11.28 -7.85
CA PRO A 81 6.07 12.34 -7.62
C PRO A 81 5.52 13.76 -7.83
N GLU A 82 4.46 13.89 -8.63
CA GLU A 82 3.84 15.17 -9.01
C GLU A 82 2.45 15.31 -8.36
N GLY A 83 2.22 14.61 -7.25
CA GLY A 83 0.96 14.60 -6.52
C GLY A 83 -0.10 13.70 -7.13
N VAL A 84 -1.32 13.75 -6.56
CA VAL A 84 -2.39 12.78 -6.83
C VAL A 84 -2.97 12.83 -8.24
N HIS A 85 -2.79 13.94 -8.96
CA HIS A 85 -3.23 14.11 -10.35
C HIS A 85 -2.09 13.85 -11.36
N GLY A 86 -0.87 13.65 -10.85
CA GLY A 86 0.33 13.47 -11.65
C GLY A 86 0.44 12.05 -12.23
N PRO A 87 1.38 11.87 -13.16
CA PRO A 87 1.71 10.55 -13.68
C PRO A 87 2.45 9.68 -12.64
N SER A 88 2.16 8.38 -12.68
CA SER A 88 2.82 7.39 -11.85
C SER A 88 4.29 7.21 -12.25
N GLU A 89 5.16 6.87 -11.31
CA GLU A 89 6.58 6.59 -11.55
C GLU A 89 6.91 5.10 -11.40
N VAL A 90 7.72 4.58 -12.31
CA VAL A 90 8.35 3.26 -12.16
C VAL A 90 9.44 3.33 -11.09
N CYS A 91 9.21 2.68 -9.96
CA CYS A 91 10.19 2.61 -8.87
C CYS A 91 11.28 1.56 -9.13
N SER A 92 12.51 1.87 -8.70
CA SER A 92 13.57 0.87 -8.62
C SER A 92 13.26 -0.17 -7.54
N ARG A 93 13.55 -1.44 -7.83
CA ARG A 93 13.58 -2.50 -6.81
C ARG A 93 14.87 -2.51 -5.98
N GLY A 94 15.92 -1.85 -6.45
CA GLY A 94 17.22 -1.83 -5.79
C GLY A 94 17.20 -0.96 -4.54
N PHE A 95 17.34 -1.60 -3.37
CA PHE A 95 17.69 -0.96 -2.11
C PHE A 95 18.57 -1.93 -1.31
N HIS A 96 19.66 -1.43 -0.74
CA HIS A 96 20.59 -2.23 0.05
C HIS A 96 20.15 -2.24 1.51
N TRP A 97 19.26 -3.17 1.86
CA TRP A 97 18.85 -3.42 3.24
C TRP A 97 20.03 -3.92 4.09
N THR A 98 20.11 -3.46 5.33
CA THR A 98 21.10 -3.87 6.33
C THR A 98 20.50 -4.72 7.45
N ASP A 99 19.17 -4.91 7.42
CA ASP A 99 18.37 -5.63 8.41
C ASP A 99 18.37 -7.17 8.28
N GLY A 100 19.34 -7.78 7.60
CA GLY A 100 19.35 -9.23 7.33
C GLY A 100 19.32 -10.14 8.57
N ALA A 101 19.69 -9.60 9.75
CA ALA A 101 19.59 -10.29 11.04
C ALA A 101 18.31 -9.98 11.83
N TRP A 102 17.48 -9.03 11.36
CA TRP A 102 16.24 -8.62 12.02
C TRP A 102 15.15 -9.69 11.87
N GLN A 103 14.49 -10.03 12.97
CA GLN A 103 13.45 -11.06 13.01
C GLN A 103 12.11 -10.53 13.57
N GLY A 104 12.03 -9.23 13.83
CA GLY A 104 10.91 -8.60 14.53
C GLY A 104 10.85 -8.93 16.02
N LEU A 105 10.11 -8.11 16.77
CA LEU A 105 9.86 -8.28 18.20
C LEU A 105 8.55 -9.06 18.45
N PRO A 106 8.41 -9.80 19.57
CA PRO A 106 7.12 -10.26 20.04
C PRO A 106 6.14 -9.10 20.21
N LEU A 107 4.87 -9.26 19.82
CA LEU A 107 3.86 -8.21 19.98
C LEU A 107 3.69 -7.78 21.45
N THR A 108 3.90 -8.69 22.40
CA THR A 108 3.89 -8.40 23.85
C THR A 108 4.95 -7.39 24.29
N ASP A 109 5.98 -7.21 23.47
CA ASP A 109 7.11 -6.33 23.78
C ASP A 109 6.93 -4.95 23.11
N TYR A 110 5.80 -4.71 22.42
CA TYR A 110 5.52 -3.45 21.74
C TYR A 110 5.11 -2.37 22.77
N VAL A 111 5.93 -1.32 22.84
CA VAL A 111 5.66 -0.02 23.44
C VAL A 111 5.66 0.94 22.26
N ILE A 112 4.46 1.27 21.79
CA ILE A 112 4.24 1.97 20.53
C ILE A 112 4.38 3.47 20.75
N TYR A 113 5.15 4.11 19.87
CA TYR A 113 5.19 5.56 19.71
C TYR A 113 4.59 5.92 18.35
N GLU A 114 3.36 6.43 18.35
CA GLU A 114 2.71 6.95 17.15
C GLU A 114 3.34 8.29 16.75
N LEU A 115 3.69 8.45 15.47
CA LEU A 115 4.23 9.69 14.94
C LEU A 115 3.65 10.03 13.59
N HIS A 116 3.46 11.33 13.40
CA HIS A 116 3.11 11.94 12.13
C HIS A 116 4.36 12.51 11.46
N VAL A 117 4.73 11.98 10.29
CA VAL A 117 5.96 12.36 9.58
C VAL A 117 6.07 13.87 9.36
N GLY A 118 4.99 14.49 8.86
CA GLY A 118 4.98 15.91 8.52
C GLY A 118 5.06 16.92 9.68
N VAL A 119 5.01 16.48 10.94
CA VAL A 119 5.09 17.40 12.10
C VAL A 119 6.05 16.95 13.20
N PHE A 120 6.59 15.73 13.13
CA PHE A 120 7.53 15.22 14.13
C PHE A 120 8.87 15.98 14.12
N THR A 121 9.31 16.42 12.94
CA THR A 121 10.49 17.30 12.80
C THR A 121 10.16 18.56 12.02
N PRO A 122 10.96 19.64 12.14
CA PRO A 122 10.77 20.85 11.34
C PRO A 122 10.78 20.61 9.82
N GLU A 123 11.56 19.64 9.35
CA GLU A 123 11.67 19.26 7.94
C GLU A 123 10.46 18.45 7.45
N GLY A 124 9.74 17.77 8.34
CA GLY A 124 8.54 17.00 8.00
C GLY A 124 8.79 15.83 7.04
N SER A 125 9.95 15.17 7.13
CA SER A 125 10.35 14.09 6.21
C SER A 125 10.83 12.83 6.93
N LEU A 126 10.77 11.70 6.25
CA LEU A 126 11.18 10.40 6.79
C LEU A 126 12.67 10.36 7.19
N ASP A 127 13.54 10.95 6.36
CA ASP A 127 14.98 11.02 6.66
C ASP A 127 15.28 11.87 7.90
N ALA A 128 14.50 12.90 8.17
CA ALA A 128 14.69 13.76 9.34
C ALA A 128 14.33 13.05 10.66
N ILE A 129 13.52 11.99 10.61
CA ILE A 129 13.18 11.17 11.78
C ILE A 129 14.35 10.26 12.16
N VAL A 130 15.13 9.77 11.19
CA VAL A 130 16.18 8.75 11.41
C VAL A 130 17.14 9.11 12.56
N PRO A 131 17.70 10.33 12.66
CA PRO A 131 18.58 10.71 13.76
C PRO A 131 17.91 10.73 15.15
N ARG A 132 16.58 10.66 15.24
CA ARG A 132 15.81 10.68 16.49
C ARG A 132 15.54 9.28 17.05
N LEU A 133 15.69 8.23 16.24
CA LEU A 133 15.35 6.86 16.60
C LEU A 133 16.13 6.34 17.82
N ALA A 134 17.42 6.66 17.92
CA ALA A 134 18.24 6.26 19.07
C ALA A 134 17.70 6.85 20.38
N GLY A 135 17.28 8.12 20.38
CA GLY A 135 16.68 8.76 21.55
C GLY A 135 15.32 8.16 21.92
N LEU A 136 14.49 7.79 20.94
CA LEU A 136 13.24 7.07 21.19
C LEU A 136 13.49 5.68 21.79
N ARG A 137 14.52 4.98 21.32
CA ARG A 137 14.93 3.70 21.89
C ARG A 137 15.41 3.85 23.33
N GLU A 138 16.22 4.86 23.63
CA GLU A 138 16.68 5.19 24.99
C GLU A 138 15.52 5.55 25.93
N LEU A 139 14.48 6.20 25.42
CA LEU A 139 13.25 6.47 26.16
C LEU A 139 12.49 5.19 26.56
N GLY A 140 12.77 4.07 25.91
CA GLY A 140 12.14 2.77 26.17
C GLY A 140 11.11 2.36 25.12
N ILE A 141 10.94 3.13 24.05
CA ILE A 141 10.10 2.75 22.91
C ILE A 141 10.70 1.52 22.22
N THR A 142 9.83 0.63 21.75
CA THR A 142 10.23 -0.59 21.01
C THR A 142 9.58 -0.69 19.64
N ALA A 143 8.52 0.09 19.37
CA ALA A 143 7.85 0.12 18.09
C ALA A 143 7.49 1.55 17.71
N ILE A 144 7.76 1.91 16.46
CA ILE A 144 7.37 3.20 15.87
C ILE A 144 6.17 2.98 14.97
N GLU A 145 5.04 3.64 15.26
CA GLU A 145 3.87 3.62 14.40
C GLU A 145 3.81 4.89 13.57
N LEU A 146 3.98 4.76 12.27
CA LEU A 146 3.73 5.85 11.33
C LEU A 146 2.23 5.98 11.09
N MET A 147 1.70 7.18 11.26
CA MET A 147 0.43 7.57 10.65
C MET A 147 0.47 7.35 9.11
N PRO A 148 -0.68 7.26 8.42
CA PRO A 148 -0.71 6.76 7.05
C PRO A 148 0.18 7.55 6.08
N VAL A 149 0.94 6.80 5.27
CA VAL A 149 1.89 7.37 4.28
C VAL A 149 1.42 7.21 2.84
N ALA A 150 0.22 6.68 2.62
CA ALA A 150 -0.38 6.57 1.30
C ALA A 150 -0.53 7.96 0.67
N GLN A 151 -0.26 8.07 -0.64
CA GLN A 151 -0.27 9.37 -1.32
C GLN A 151 -1.64 10.04 -1.18
N PHE A 152 -1.64 11.25 -0.65
CA PHE A 152 -2.81 12.12 -0.45
C PHE A 152 -2.65 13.46 -1.21
N PRO A 153 -3.72 14.26 -1.37
CA PRO A 153 -3.67 15.55 -2.04
C PRO A 153 -2.87 16.60 -1.27
N GLY A 154 -2.02 17.35 -1.98
CA GLY A 154 -1.18 18.39 -1.40
C GLY A 154 -0.02 17.83 -0.55
N GLU A 155 0.53 18.68 0.32
CA GLU A 155 1.77 18.40 1.06
C GLU A 155 1.55 18.17 2.56
N ARG A 156 0.37 18.52 3.09
CA ARG A 156 0.02 18.44 4.51
C ARG A 156 -1.35 17.79 4.69
N ASN A 157 -1.35 16.62 5.30
CA ASN A 157 -2.52 15.85 5.67
C ASN A 157 -2.10 14.89 6.79
N TRP A 158 -3.05 14.44 7.62
CA TRP A 158 -2.80 13.38 8.59
C TRP A 158 -2.51 12.01 7.95
N GLY A 159 -2.91 11.81 6.70
CA GLY A 159 -2.69 10.60 5.90
C GLY A 159 -3.98 9.88 5.53
N TYR A 160 -5.09 10.17 6.22
CA TYR A 160 -6.37 9.47 6.04
C TYR A 160 -7.06 9.77 4.69
N ASP A 161 -6.74 10.90 4.04
CA ASP A 161 -7.21 11.20 2.68
C ASP A 161 -6.35 10.54 1.58
N GLY A 162 -5.63 9.46 1.89
CA GLY A 162 -4.81 8.72 0.93
C GLY A 162 -5.65 8.11 -0.20
N CYS A 163 -5.26 8.33 -1.46
CA CYS A 163 -5.96 7.82 -2.63
C CYS A 163 -5.15 6.82 -3.47
N TYR A 164 -3.84 6.68 -3.22
CA TYR A 164 -3.01 5.62 -3.81
C TYR A 164 -2.38 4.78 -2.70
N PRO A 165 -3.04 3.67 -2.29
CA PRO A 165 -2.58 2.84 -1.17
C PRO A 165 -1.16 2.30 -1.32
N TYR A 166 -0.65 2.20 -2.55
CA TYR A 166 0.70 1.68 -2.85
C TYR A 166 1.76 2.77 -2.96
N ALA A 167 1.38 4.03 -3.10
CA ALA A 167 2.33 5.12 -3.31
C ALA A 167 2.69 5.76 -1.98
N VAL A 168 3.99 5.81 -1.66
CA VAL A 168 4.47 6.60 -0.53
C VAL A 168 4.36 8.09 -0.87
N GLN A 169 3.82 8.88 0.07
CA GLN A 169 3.66 10.32 -0.03
C GLN A 169 4.94 11.03 -0.48
N HIS A 170 4.86 11.76 -1.60
CA HIS A 170 6.01 12.47 -2.15
C HIS A 170 6.59 13.53 -1.21
N SER A 171 5.73 14.28 -0.51
CA SER A 171 6.19 15.33 0.42
C SER A 171 6.98 14.79 1.62
N TYR A 172 6.84 13.50 1.96
CA TYR A 172 7.60 12.86 3.03
C TYR A 172 8.97 12.33 2.59
N GLY A 173 9.28 12.41 1.29
CA GLY A 173 10.53 11.92 0.69
C GLY A 173 10.37 10.66 -0.18
N GLY A 174 9.15 10.11 -0.27
CA GLY A 174 8.84 9.00 -1.16
C GLY A 174 9.42 7.64 -0.74
N PRO A 175 9.37 6.63 -1.63
CA PRO A 175 9.62 5.24 -1.26
C PRO A 175 11.06 4.97 -0.80
N LEU A 176 12.06 5.65 -1.36
CA LEU A 176 13.46 5.44 -0.96
C LEU A 176 13.73 5.95 0.46
N ALA A 177 13.10 7.06 0.85
CA ALA A 177 13.19 7.59 2.22
C ALA A 177 12.48 6.66 3.22
N LEU A 178 11.34 6.06 2.83
CA LEU A 178 10.65 5.10 3.68
C LEU A 178 11.47 3.83 3.93
N LYS A 179 12.14 3.30 2.90
CA LYS A 179 13.06 2.17 3.07
C LYS A 179 14.21 2.50 4.02
N ARG A 180 14.83 3.68 3.89
CA ARG A 180 15.87 4.14 4.82
C ARG A 180 15.36 4.27 6.25
N PHE A 181 14.16 4.80 6.43
CA PHE A 181 13.53 4.92 7.74
C PHE A 181 13.31 3.55 8.40
N VAL A 182 12.74 2.58 7.68
CA VAL A 182 12.49 1.24 8.24
C VAL A 182 13.81 0.51 8.52
N ASP A 183 14.78 0.57 7.61
CA ASP A 183 16.11 -0.04 7.81
C ASP A 183 16.79 0.54 9.07
N ALA A 184 16.68 1.86 9.27
CA ALA A 184 17.20 2.53 10.45
C ALA A 184 16.45 2.16 11.74
N CYS A 185 15.13 1.92 11.68
CA CYS A 185 14.37 1.39 12.82
C CYS A 185 14.92 0.03 13.23
N HIS A 186 15.08 -0.89 12.28
CA HIS A 186 15.61 -2.22 12.55
C HIS A 186 17.04 -2.18 13.10
N ALA A 187 17.90 -1.32 12.54
CA ALA A 187 19.26 -1.11 13.06
C ALA A 187 19.29 -0.57 14.48
N ALA A 188 18.29 0.25 14.87
CA ALA A 188 18.11 0.75 16.24
C ALA A 188 17.39 -0.24 17.18
N GLY A 189 17.00 -1.42 16.69
CA GLY A 189 16.24 -2.42 17.45
C GLY A 189 14.79 -2.02 17.71
N LEU A 190 14.21 -1.21 16.82
CA LEU A 190 12.82 -0.76 16.86
C LEU A 190 12.01 -1.47 15.78
N ALA A 191 10.83 -1.95 16.12
CA ALA A 191 9.86 -2.42 15.15
C ALA A 191 9.23 -1.24 14.38
N ALA A 192 8.98 -1.41 13.09
CA ALA A 192 8.26 -0.44 12.28
C ALA A 192 6.80 -0.88 12.08
N VAL A 193 5.86 -0.01 12.44
CA VAL A 193 4.42 -0.19 12.27
C VAL A 193 3.89 0.87 11.31
N LEU A 194 2.99 0.49 10.41
CA LEU A 194 2.33 1.41 9.49
C LEU A 194 0.82 1.39 9.69
N ASP A 195 0.23 2.56 9.89
CA ASP A 195 -1.21 2.78 9.81
C ASP A 195 -1.67 2.74 8.33
N VAL A 196 -2.63 1.88 8.02
CA VAL A 196 -3.18 1.67 6.68
C VAL A 196 -4.70 1.79 6.67
N VAL A 197 -5.20 2.48 5.65
CA VAL A 197 -6.61 2.79 5.48
C VAL A 197 -7.22 1.91 4.40
N TYR A 198 -8.01 0.91 4.82
CA TYR A 198 -8.70 -0.04 3.91
C TYR A 198 -10.23 0.10 3.94
N ASN A 199 -10.76 1.03 4.72
CA ASN A 199 -12.21 1.26 4.83
C ASN A 199 -12.73 2.33 3.84
N HIS A 200 -11.88 3.22 3.34
CA HIS A 200 -12.19 4.20 2.31
C HIS A 200 -10.94 4.59 1.50
N LEU A 201 -11.13 5.40 0.45
CA LEU A 201 -10.06 6.12 -0.23
C LEU A 201 -10.38 7.61 -0.24
N GLY A 202 -9.33 8.44 -0.22
CA GLY A 202 -9.46 9.89 -0.19
C GLY A 202 -10.31 10.48 -1.34
N PRO A 203 -10.94 11.64 -1.12
CA PRO A 203 -11.94 12.20 -2.04
C PRO A 203 -11.34 12.87 -3.29
N GLU A 204 -10.05 13.22 -3.29
CA GLU A 204 -9.40 13.91 -4.40
C GLU A 204 -8.27 13.05 -5.01
N GLY A 205 -8.23 12.98 -6.34
CA GLY A 205 -7.22 12.22 -7.09
C GLY A 205 -7.42 10.71 -7.12
N ASN A 206 -8.48 10.21 -6.48
CA ASN A 206 -8.90 8.82 -6.55
C ASN A 206 -9.61 8.52 -7.88
N HIS A 207 -8.94 7.75 -8.73
CA HIS A 207 -9.47 7.31 -10.03
C HIS A 207 -9.84 5.82 -10.07
N ALA A 208 -9.80 5.10 -8.95
CA ALA A 208 -10.00 3.64 -8.95
C ALA A 208 -11.35 3.23 -9.58
N GLY A 209 -12.40 4.04 -9.39
CA GLY A 209 -13.73 3.81 -9.95
C GLY A 209 -13.80 3.89 -11.49
N ASP A 210 -12.82 4.54 -12.13
CA ASP A 210 -12.72 4.59 -13.59
C ASP A 210 -12.17 3.28 -14.18
N PHE A 211 -11.44 2.50 -13.38
CA PHE A 211 -10.85 1.22 -13.79
C PHE A 211 -11.84 0.05 -13.59
N GLY A 212 -12.48 -0.02 -12.43
CA GLY A 212 -13.38 -1.12 -12.10
C GLY A 212 -14.29 -0.81 -10.92
N PRO A 213 -15.15 -1.76 -10.52
CA PRO A 213 -16.09 -1.59 -9.41
C PRO A 213 -15.39 -1.68 -8.04
N TYR A 214 -14.42 -0.79 -7.78
CA TYR A 214 -13.71 -0.68 -6.50
C TYR A 214 -14.61 -0.20 -5.36
N PHE A 215 -15.71 0.47 -5.68
CA PHE A 215 -16.66 1.01 -4.72
C PHE A 215 -18.04 0.38 -4.89
N THR A 216 -18.83 0.40 -3.82
CA THR A 216 -20.21 -0.07 -3.81
C THR A 216 -21.16 1.00 -3.25
N ASP A 217 -22.39 0.98 -3.75
CA ASP A 217 -23.51 1.78 -3.26
C ASP A 217 -24.34 1.07 -2.18
N ARG A 218 -24.05 -0.20 -1.91
CA ARG A 218 -24.70 -1.01 -0.86
C ARG A 218 -24.54 -0.42 0.52
N TYR A 219 -23.42 0.26 0.73
CA TYR A 219 -23.04 0.83 2.01
C TYR A 219 -22.55 2.27 1.84
N ARG A 220 -22.48 3.00 2.95
CA ARG A 220 -21.89 4.34 3.01
C ARG A 220 -20.99 4.41 4.24
N THR A 221 -19.80 4.94 4.07
CA THR A 221 -18.94 5.30 5.19
C THR A 221 -19.09 6.80 5.47
N PRO A 222 -18.69 7.28 6.67
CA PRO A 222 -18.66 8.71 6.97
C PRO A 222 -17.73 9.53 6.07
N TRP A 223 -16.78 8.88 5.38
CA TRP A 223 -15.68 9.53 4.65
C TRP A 223 -15.77 9.40 3.13
N GLY A 224 -16.71 8.60 2.61
CA GLY A 224 -16.89 8.45 1.17
C GLY A 224 -17.66 7.19 0.75
N PRO A 225 -17.58 6.83 -0.55
CA PRO A 225 -18.07 5.55 -1.03
C PRO A 225 -17.40 4.39 -0.29
N ALA A 226 -18.16 3.36 0.05
CA ALA A 226 -17.60 2.16 0.66
C ALA A 226 -16.81 1.34 -0.37
N ILE A 227 -15.71 0.73 0.07
CA ILE A 227 -14.95 -0.23 -0.75
C ILE A 227 -15.80 -1.48 -1.01
N ASN A 228 -15.77 -1.97 -2.25
CA ASN A 228 -16.54 -3.13 -2.68
C ASN A 228 -15.88 -4.44 -2.24
N PHE A 229 -16.10 -4.87 -1.01
CA PHE A 229 -15.61 -6.16 -0.52
C PHE A 229 -16.60 -7.32 -0.68
N ASP A 230 -17.90 -7.09 -0.92
CA ASP A 230 -18.89 -8.19 -1.00
C ASP A 230 -19.83 -8.14 -2.23
N GLY A 231 -19.65 -7.18 -3.12
CA GLY A 231 -20.43 -7.00 -4.34
C GLY A 231 -19.85 -7.66 -5.58
N PRO A 232 -20.51 -7.51 -6.74
CA PRO A 232 -19.98 -8.03 -8.00
C PRO A 232 -18.57 -7.50 -8.28
N GLY A 233 -17.66 -8.41 -8.63
CA GLY A 233 -16.25 -8.07 -8.87
C GLY A 233 -15.42 -7.82 -7.61
N SER A 234 -15.95 -8.06 -6.41
CA SER A 234 -15.23 -7.77 -5.16
C SER A 234 -13.99 -8.64 -4.93
N ASP A 235 -13.90 -9.84 -5.53
CA ASP A 235 -12.73 -10.72 -5.36
C ASP A 235 -11.41 -10.03 -5.74
N GLU A 236 -11.41 -9.26 -6.84
CA GLU A 236 -10.21 -8.54 -7.29
C GLU A 236 -9.97 -7.26 -6.50
N VAL A 237 -11.02 -6.66 -5.92
CA VAL A 237 -10.91 -5.53 -4.98
C VAL A 237 -10.30 -6.02 -3.66
N LYS A 238 -10.77 -7.14 -3.11
CA LYS A 238 -10.13 -7.82 -1.97
C LYS A 238 -8.67 -8.12 -2.28
N ARG A 239 -8.38 -8.72 -3.44
CA ARG A 239 -6.99 -9.03 -3.85
C ARG A 239 -6.12 -7.79 -3.90
N PHE A 240 -6.62 -6.67 -4.43
CA PHE A 240 -5.90 -5.39 -4.48
C PHE A 240 -5.46 -4.95 -3.07
N PHE A 241 -6.38 -4.90 -2.11
CA PHE A 241 -6.03 -4.47 -0.74
C PHE A 241 -5.19 -5.51 0.01
N ILE A 242 -5.38 -6.80 -0.23
CA ILE A 242 -4.52 -7.85 0.33
C ILE A 242 -3.09 -7.73 -0.21
N GLU A 243 -2.91 -7.57 -1.53
CA GLU A 243 -1.57 -7.34 -2.10
C GLU A 243 -0.95 -6.03 -1.62
N ASN A 244 -1.75 -5.02 -1.29
CA ASN A 244 -1.24 -3.79 -0.68
C ASN A 244 -0.63 -4.05 0.70
N ALA A 245 -1.33 -4.79 1.57
CA ALA A 245 -0.79 -5.17 2.87
C ALA A 245 0.49 -6.01 2.73
N LEU A 246 0.47 -7.00 1.84
CA LEU A 246 1.64 -7.84 1.56
C LEU A 246 2.79 -7.04 0.94
N TYR A 247 2.48 -6.00 0.16
CA TYR A 247 3.47 -5.08 -0.40
C TYR A 247 4.22 -4.32 0.69
N TRP A 248 3.53 -3.77 1.69
CA TRP A 248 4.18 -3.10 2.81
C TRP A 248 5.14 -4.02 3.57
N PHE A 249 4.76 -5.28 3.80
CA PHE A 249 5.62 -6.26 4.45
C PHE A 249 6.81 -6.69 3.59
N ARG A 250 6.61 -6.91 2.27
CA ARG A 250 7.64 -7.45 1.36
C ARG A 250 8.61 -6.39 0.84
N GLU A 251 8.11 -5.22 0.45
CA GLU A 251 8.91 -4.17 -0.19
C GLU A 251 9.58 -3.25 0.81
N PHE A 252 8.88 -2.92 1.91
CA PHE A 252 9.32 -1.94 2.90
C PHE A 252 9.69 -2.54 4.23
N HIS A 253 9.53 -3.85 4.39
CA HIS A 253 9.91 -4.58 5.59
C HIS A 253 9.21 -4.11 6.88
N PHE A 254 8.01 -3.53 6.83
CA PHE A 254 7.25 -3.27 8.06
C PHE A 254 7.05 -4.56 8.88
N ASP A 255 6.89 -4.41 10.20
CA ASP A 255 6.69 -5.52 11.14
C ASP A 255 5.23 -5.67 11.54
N ALA A 256 4.45 -4.58 11.50
CA ALA A 256 3.01 -4.63 11.70
C ALA A 256 2.27 -3.60 10.85
N LEU A 257 1.00 -3.87 10.58
CA LEU A 257 0.07 -2.89 10.04
C LEU A 257 -1.03 -2.62 11.06
N ARG A 258 -1.30 -1.35 11.35
CA ARG A 258 -2.47 -0.90 12.10
C ARG A 258 -3.57 -0.59 11.08
N LEU A 259 -4.68 -1.32 11.17
CA LEU A 259 -5.80 -1.23 10.25
C LEU A 259 -6.82 -0.21 10.78
N ASP A 260 -6.94 0.89 10.06
CA ASP A 260 -7.86 1.98 10.39
C ASP A 260 -9.33 1.57 10.27
N ALA A 261 -10.11 2.01 11.27
CA ALA A 261 -11.56 1.90 11.37
C ALA A 261 -12.12 0.58 10.81
N LEU A 262 -11.73 -0.56 11.41
CA LEU A 262 -12.19 -1.90 10.97
C LEU A 262 -13.71 -2.02 10.90
N HIS A 263 -14.42 -1.30 11.76
CA HIS A 263 -15.87 -1.26 11.80
C HIS A 263 -16.52 -0.65 10.55
N ALA A 264 -15.75 0.08 9.74
CA ALA A 264 -16.15 0.62 8.44
C ALA A 264 -15.68 -0.24 7.25
N ILE A 265 -14.99 -1.35 7.49
CA ILE A 265 -14.71 -2.38 6.48
C ILE A 265 -15.92 -3.32 6.42
N LEU A 266 -16.80 -3.04 5.46
CA LEU A 266 -18.10 -3.70 5.35
C LEU A 266 -18.02 -4.86 4.36
N ASP A 267 -18.14 -6.08 4.88
CA ASP A 267 -18.10 -7.31 4.09
C ASP A 267 -18.98 -8.39 4.73
N MET A 268 -20.08 -8.73 4.05
CA MET A 268 -21.04 -9.76 4.49
C MET A 268 -20.85 -11.10 3.77
N SER A 269 -19.74 -11.28 3.05
CA SER A 269 -19.43 -12.54 2.37
C SER A 269 -19.08 -13.67 3.36
N ALA A 270 -19.18 -14.92 2.89
CA ALA A 270 -18.86 -16.09 3.70
C ALA A 270 -17.36 -16.16 4.09
N GLU A 271 -16.49 -15.57 3.29
CA GLU A 271 -15.06 -15.40 3.56
C GLU A 271 -14.75 -13.88 3.58
N PRO A 272 -14.90 -13.20 4.73
CA PRO A 272 -14.70 -11.76 4.80
C PRO A 272 -13.26 -11.35 4.52
N PHE A 273 -13.07 -10.18 3.92
CA PHE A 273 -11.78 -9.58 3.56
C PHE A 273 -10.74 -9.65 4.70
N LEU A 274 -11.13 -9.34 5.94
CA LEU A 274 -10.21 -9.37 7.08
C LEU A 274 -9.69 -10.78 7.38
N ALA A 275 -10.52 -11.82 7.17
CA ALA A 275 -10.12 -13.21 7.35
C ALA A 275 -9.17 -13.67 6.23
N ASP A 276 -9.39 -13.24 5.00
CA ASP A 276 -8.50 -13.50 3.86
C ASP A 276 -7.16 -12.79 4.02
N LEU A 277 -7.19 -11.52 4.43
CA LEU A 277 -6.01 -10.72 4.76
C LEU A 277 -5.17 -11.41 5.84
N SER A 278 -5.80 -11.79 6.96
CA SER A 278 -5.11 -12.52 8.04
C SER A 278 -4.48 -13.83 7.55
N THR A 279 -5.20 -14.59 6.71
CA THR A 279 -4.71 -15.85 6.14
C THR A 279 -3.48 -15.65 5.26
N ASP A 280 -3.48 -14.61 4.43
CA ASP A 280 -2.36 -14.32 3.52
C ASP A 280 -1.15 -13.74 4.25
N VAL A 281 -1.35 -12.92 5.28
CA VAL A 281 -0.27 -12.44 6.16
C VAL A 281 0.35 -13.60 6.94
N GLU A 282 -0.46 -14.53 7.46
CA GLU A 282 0.05 -15.73 8.14
C GLU A 282 0.85 -16.62 7.18
N ARG A 283 0.43 -16.72 5.91
CA ARG A 283 1.21 -17.42 4.88
C ARG A 283 2.55 -16.73 4.65
N LEU A 284 2.58 -15.40 4.54
CA LEU A 284 3.82 -14.63 4.38
C LEU A 284 4.74 -14.76 5.60
N ARG A 285 4.17 -14.75 6.81
CA ARG A 285 4.89 -14.97 8.08
C ARG A 285 5.61 -16.31 8.07
N LYS A 286 4.93 -17.39 7.68
CA LYS A 286 5.53 -18.74 7.55
C LYS A 286 6.60 -18.81 6.46
N GLN A 287 6.42 -18.12 5.34
CA GLN A 287 7.37 -18.11 4.23
C GLN A 287 8.67 -17.36 4.57
N THR A 288 8.56 -16.25 5.30
CA THR A 288 9.70 -15.37 5.61
C THR A 288 10.37 -15.67 6.95
N GLY A 289 9.67 -16.33 7.87
CA GLY A 289 10.12 -16.54 9.25
C GLY A 289 10.06 -15.28 10.13
N ARG A 290 9.74 -14.11 9.56
CA ARG A 290 9.59 -12.85 10.29
C ARG A 290 8.32 -12.85 11.14
N LYS A 291 8.31 -12.07 12.23
CA LYS A 291 7.09 -11.78 12.99
C LYS A 291 6.35 -10.64 12.30
N LEU A 292 5.16 -10.93 11.76
CA LEU A 292 4.31 -9.97 11.07
C LEU A 292 2.96 -9.90 11.79
N TYR A 293 2.48 -8.70 12.09
CA TYR A 293 1.23 -8.51 12.83
C TYR A 293 0.22 -7.61 12.10
N LEU A 294 -1.05 -7.85 12.38
CA LEU A 294 -2.16 -6.96 12.05
C LEU A 294 -2.79 -6.49 13.36
N ILE A 295 -2.90 -5.19 13.55
CA ILE A 295 -3.51 -4.54 14.71
C ILE A 295 -4.77 -3.82 14.22
N GLY A 296 -5.90 -4.00 14.90
CA GLY A 296 -7.17 -3.43 14.44
C GLY A 296 -7.63 -2.26 15.30
N GLU A 297 -7.97 -1.12 14.69
CA GLU A 297 -8.79 -0.10 15.33
C GLU A 297 -10.28 -0.45 15.18
N SER A 298 -10.99 -0.62 16.30
CA SER A 298 -12.42 -0.95 16.27
C SER A 298 -13.15 -0.37 17.47
N ASP A 299 -14.30 0.28 17.22
CA ASP A 299 -15.22 0.80 18.23
C ASP A 299 -16.31 -0.22 18.62
N LEU A 300 -16.31 -1.41 18.02
CA LEU A 300 -17.39 -2.39 18.20
C LEU A 300 -17.24 -3.25 19.45
N ASN A 301 -16.08 -3.20 20.12
CA ASN A 301 -15.73 -4.11 21.23
C ASN A 301 -16.01 -5.60 20.90
N ASP A 302 -15.83 -5.97 19.63
CA ASP A 302 -16.15 -7.30 19.13
C ASP A 302 -14.93 -8.22 19.19
N PRO A 303 -14.92 -9.23 20.08
CA PRO A 303 -13.78 -10.12 20.25
C PRO A 303 -13.55 -11.02 19.02
N ARG A 304 -14.50 -11.14 18.08
CA ARG A 304 -14.29 -11.91 16.84
C ARG A 304 -13.11 -11.39 16.02
N LEU A 305 -12.77 -10.11 16.15
CA LEU A 305 -11.65 -9.49 15.43
C LEU A 305 -10.27 -9.97 15.92
N ILE A 306 -10.18 -10.54 17.12
CA ILE A 306 -8.91 -10.98 17.73
C ILE A 306 -8.89 -12.47 18.09
N ARG A 307 -10.01 -13.18 17.96
CA ARG A 307 -10.09 -14.62 18.23
C ARG A 307 -9.40 -15.41 17.14
N GLU A 308 -8.78 -16.52 17.55
CA GLU A 308 -8.30 -17.52 16.60
C GLU A 308 -9.48 -18.03 15.75
N LYS A 309 -9.30 -18.10 14.43
CA LYS A 309 -10.33 -18.58 13.48
C LYS A 309 -10.93 -19.93 13.87
N ALA A 310 -10.17 -20.79 14.54
CA ALA A 310 -10.63 -22.09 15.02
C ALA A 310 -11.70 -22.02 16.14
N ARG A 311 -11.90 -20.84 16.75
CA ARG A 311 -12.77 -20.64 17.94
C ARG A 311 -14.07 -19.88 17.66
N GLY A 312 -14.35 -19.55 16.39
CA GLY A 312 -15.54 -18.79 15.99
C GLY A 312 -15.31 -17.29 16.06
#